data_AF-A0A2U2S2R0-F1
#
_entry.id   AF-A0A2U2S2R0-F1
#
_cell.length_a   1.000
_cell.length_b   1.000
_cell.length_c   1.000
_cell.angle_alpha   90.00
_cell.angle_beta   90.00
_cell.angle_gamma   90.00
#
_symmetry.space_group_name_H-M   'P 1'
#
loop_
_entity.id
_entity.type
_entity.pdbx_description
1 polymer ?
#
loop_
_entity_poly.entity_id
_entity_poly.type
_entity_poly.pdbx_seq_one_letter_code
_entity_poly.pdbx_strand_id
1 'polypeptide(L)'
;MQNRTLAIVITAVTALCCLCLALFSCIWGVLIATGQPITTTVDGIETVQTLPAPLGFALICLSIIFIIIPIVIGFLTLRKKPEATISNEPVPPAS
;
A
#
# COMPACT_ATOMS: atom_id res chain seq x y z
N MET A 1 -21.74 -13.68 -9.75
CA MET A 1 -20.32 -13.94 -9.43
C MET A 1 -19.34 -12.86 -9.93
N GLN A 2 -19.68 -12.05 -10.94
CA GLN A 2 -18.79 -11.01 -11.52
C GLN A 2 -18.36 -9.90 -10.53
N ASN A 3 -19.29 -9.44 -9.69
CA ASN A 3 -19.05 -8.33 -8.75
C ASN A 3 -18.06 -8.70 -7.63
N ARG A 4 -18.01 -9.98 -7.24
CA ARG A 4 -17.08 -10.51 -6.24
C ARG A 4 -15.65 -10.56 -6.77
N THR A 5 -15.48 -11.07 -8.00
CA THR A 5 -14.17 -11.13 -8.65
C THR A 5 -13.61 -9.72 -8.88
N LEU A 6 -14.46 -8.78 -9.30
CA LEU A 6 -14.07 -7.38 -9.49
C LEU A 6 -13.63 -6.72 -8.19
N ALA A 7 -14.33 -6.96 -7.07
CA ALA A 7 -13.93 -6.43 -5.76
C ALA A 7 -12.55 -6.94 -5.32
N ILE A 8 -12.27 -8.24 -5.48
CA ILE A 8 -10.98 -8.85 -5.12
C ILE A 8 -9.85 -8.25 -5.97
N VAL A 9 -10.06 -8.12 -7.28
CA VAL A 9 -9.06 -7.57 -8.20
C VAL A 9 -8.75 -6.11 -7.85
N ILE A 10 -9.75 -5.29 -7.53
CA ILE A 10 -9.53 -3.90 -7.12
C ILE A 10 -8.68 -3.84 -5.85
N THR A 11 -9.04 -4.61 -4.81
CA THR A 11 -8.24 -4.63 -3.57
C THR A 11 -6.81 -5.11 -3.79
N ALA A 12 -6.58 -6.07 -4.69
CA ALA A 12 -5.25 -6.54 -5.02
C ALA A 12 -4.42 -5.47 -5.77
N VAL A 13 -5.02 -4.78 -6.74
CA VAL A 13 -4.35 -3.69 -7.48
C VAL A 13 -4.04 -2.51 -6.56
N THR A 14 -4.97 -2.13 -5.68
CA THR A 14 -4.74 -1.07 -4.70
C THR A 14 -3.62 -1.44 -3.74
N ALA A 15 -3.59 -2.68 -3.22
CA ALA A 15 -2.52 -3.15 -2.36
C ALA A 15 -1.16 -3.15 -3.08
N LEU A 16 -1.13 -3.56 -4.35
CA LEU A 16 0.10 -3.57 -5.15
C LEU A 16 0.59 -2.13 -5.42
N CYS A 17 -0.30 -1.21 -5.80
CA CYS A 17 0.05 0.20 -5.95
C CYS A 17 0.57 0.79 -4.63
N CYS A 18 -0.13 0.58 -3.51
CA CYS A 18 0.31 1.06 -2.20
C CYS A 18 1.67 0.48 -1.78
N LEU A 19 1.93 -0.80 -2.05
CA LEU A 19 3.21 -1.44 -1.76
C LEU A 19 4.35 -0.85 -2.61
N CYS A 20 4.11 -0.60 -3.91
CA CYS A 20 5.07 0.05 -4.78
C CYS A 20 5.41 1.48 -4.33
N LEU A 21 4.39 2.27 -3.98
CA LEU A 21 4.59 3.62 -3.41
C LEU A 21 5.35 3.56 -2.07
N ALA A 22 5.03 2.60 -1.21
CA ALA A 22 5.70 2.40 0.07
C ALA A 22 7.17 1.99 -0.10
N LEU A 23 7.49 1.11 -1.06
CA LEU A 23 8.87 0.72 -1.35
C LEU A 23 9.69 1.88 -1.89
N PHE A 24 9.12 2.65 -2.83
CA PHE A 24 9.79 3.82 -3.39
C PHE A 24 10.04 4.88 -2.32
N SER A 25 9.05 5.15 -1.45
CA SER A 25 9.22 6.09 -0.33
C SER A 25 10.19 5.58 0.73
N CYS A 26 10.30 4.25 0.91
CA CYS A 26 11.25 3.66 1.84
C CYS A 26 12.69 3.83 1.36
N ILE A 27 12.97 3.52 0.09
CA ILE A 27 14.30 3.68 -0.51
C ILE A 27 14.74 5.15 -0.46
N TRP A 28 13.86 6.07 -0.88
CA TRP A 28 14.12 7.51 -0.79
C TRP A 28 14.27 8.00 0.65
N GLY A 29 13.44 7.49 1.56
CA GLY A 29 13.52 7.82 2.98
C GLY A 29 14.84 7.40 3.62
N VAL A 30 15.38 6.22 3.27
CA VAL A 30 16.70 5.75 3.73
C VAL A 30 17.83 6.60 3.16
N LEU A 31 17.76 6.98 1.88
CA LEU A 31 18.75 7.88 1.25
C LEU A 31 18.78 9.26 1.94
N ILE A 32 17.61 9.81 2.27
CA ILE A 32 17.48 11.08 2.99
C ILE A 32 17.95 10.92 4.45
N ALA A 33 17.59 9.82 5.12
CA ALA A 33 17.96 9.57 6.52
C ALA A 33 19.47 9.32 6.71
N THR A 34 20.14 8.78 5.69
CA THR A 34 21.61 8.61 5.67
C THR A 34 22.35 9.90 5.31
N GLY A 35 21.63 10.99 5.05
CA GLY A 35 22.22 12.31 4.81
C GLY A 35 22.97 12.41 3.49
N GLN A 36 22.65 11.56 2.50
CA GLN A 36 23.33 11.64 1.21
C GLN A 36 23.00 12.97 0.52
N PRO A 37 24.01 13.70 0.01
CA PRO A 37 23.81 14.96 -0.68
C PRO A 37 23.04 14.70 -1.99
N ILE A 38 21.84 15.26 -2.10
CA ILE A 38 21.08 15.26 -3.35
C ILE A 38 21.47 16.54 -4.08
N THR A 39 22.21 16.40 -5.17
CA THR A 39 22.56 17.51 -6.05
C THR A 39 21.34 17.88 -6.88
N THR A 40 20.73 19.02 -6.60
CA THR A 40 19.67 19.57 -7.44
C THR A 40 20.23 20.74 -8.24
N THR A 41 20.25 20.59 -9.56
CA THR A 41 20.64 21.65 -10.48
C THR A 41 19.38 22.42 -10.86
N VAL A 42 19.24 23.63 -10.35
CA VAL A 42 18.18 24.57 -10.74
C VAL A 42 18.88 25.78 -11.34
N ASP A 43 18.52 26.14 -12.58
CA ASP A 43 19.12 27.25 -13.33
C ASP A 43 20.66 27.18 -13.48
N GLY A 44 21.22 25.98 -13.66
CA GLY A 44 22.65 25.80 -13.91
C GLY A 44 23.55 26.02 -12.68
N ILE A 45 22.97 26.23 -11.49
CA ILE A 45 23.70 26.29 -10.23
C ILE A 45 23.46 24.98 -9.48
N GLU A 46 24.54 24.24 -9.26
CA GLU A 46 24.52 23.02 -8.45
C GLU A 46 24.42 23.41 -6.98
N THR A 47 23.25 23.20 -6.37
CA THR A 47 23.08 23.35 -4.93
C THR A 47 23.04 21.98 -4.30
N VAL A 48 23.98 21.74 -3.38
CA VAL A 48 23.98 20.54 -2.55
C VAL A 48 23.03 20.79 -1.39
N GLN A 49 21.76 20.39 -1.54
CA GLN A 49 20.80 20.44 -0.45
C GLN A 49 20.62 19.05 0.14
N THR A 50 21.02 18.91 1.41
CA THR A 50 20.65 17.76 2.22
C THR A 50 19.24 17.96 2.73
N LEU A 51 18.30 17.10 2.32
CA LEU A 51 16.96 17.12 2.88
C LEU A 51 17.04 16.81 4.40
N PRO A 52 16.19 17.45 5.22
CA PRO A 52 16.20 17.25 6.66
C PRO A 52 15.86 15.78 7.00
N ALA A 53 16.77 15.11 7.72
CA ALA A 53 16.64 13.71 8.13
C ALA A 53 15.29 13.32 8.79
N PRO A 54 14.60 14.19 9.58
CA PRO A 54 13.28 13.88 10.12
C PRO A 54 12.23 13.55 9.04
N LEU A 55 12.36 14.16 7.85
CA LEU A 55 11.47 13.92 6.73
C LEU A 55 11.65 12.50 6.16
N GLY A 56 12.90 12.04 6.08
CA GLY A 56 13.23 10.67 5.68
C GLY A 56 12.67 9.64 6.66
N PHE A 57 12.79 9.89 7.96
CA PHE A 57 12.20 9.03 9.00
C PHE A 57 10.67 8.99 8.94
N ALA A 58 10.00 10.13 8.70
CA ALA A 58 8.55 10.16 8.55
C ALA A 58 8.07 9.32 7.34
N LEU A 59 8.79 9.38 6.21
CA LEU A 59 8.48 8.60 5.00
C LEU A 59 8.68 7.10 5.21
N ILE A 60 9.71 6.69 5.96
CA ILE A 60 9.94 5.29 6.33
C ILE A 60 8.81 4.78 7.24
N CYS A 61 8.43 5.56 8.26
CA CYS A 61 7.34 5.17 9.16
C CYS A 61 6.01 5.00 8.43
N LEU A 62 5.66 5.93 7.53
CA LEU A 62 4.46 5.80 6.70
C LEU A 62 4.48 4.54 5.82
N SER A 63 5.62 4.24 5.21
CA SER A 63 5.80 3.03 4.41
C SER A 63 5.51 1.75 5.20
N ILE A 64 6.05 1.64 6.41
CA ILE A 64 5.84 0.47 7.29
C ILE A 64 4.34 0.30 7.60
N ILE A 65 3.63 1.38 7.88
CA ILE A 65 2.18 1.35 8.15
C ILE A 65 1.41 0.84 6.93
N PHE A 66 1.72 1.37 5.74
CA PHE A 66 1.08 0.94 4.49
C PHE A 66 1.34 -0.53 4.14
N ILE A 67 2.44 -1.12 4.60
CA ILE A 67 2.74 -2.55 4.43
C ILE A 67 2.00 -3.41 5.46
N ILE A 68 1.94 -2.97 6.71
CA ILE A 68 1.28 -3.72 7.79
C ILE A 68 -0.23 -3.88 7.53
N ILE A 69 -0.90 -2.84 7.04
CA ILE A 69 -2.35 -2.85 6.80
C ILE A 69 -2.79 -4.02 5.89
N PRO A 70 -2.28 -4.20 4.66
CA PRO A 70 -2.68 -5.31 3.79
C PRO A 70 -2.24 -6.67 4.34
N ILE A 71 -1.14 -6.76 5.10
CA ILE A 71 -0.74 -8.01 5.78
C ILE A 71 -1.79 -8.40 6.83
N VAL A 72 -2.20 -7.45 7.67
CA VAL A 72 -3.21 -7.68 8.71
C VAL A 72 -4.56 -8.03 8.08
N ILE A 73 -4.97 -7.29 7.04
CA ILE A 73 -6.22 -7.59 6.33
C ILE A 73 -6.13 -8.98 5.67
N GLY A 74 -5.07 -9.30 4.94
CA GLY A 74 -4.89 -10.60 4.31
C GLY A 74 -4.92 -11.73 5.34
N PHE A 75 -4.25 -11.55 6.48
CA PHE A 75 -4.26 -12.51 7.58
C PHE A 75 -5.65 -12.69 8.19
N LEU A 76 -6.37 -11.60 8.47
CA LEU A 76 -7.73 -11.65 9.01
C LEU A 76 -8.72 -12.25 8.00
N THR A 77 -8.54 -11.98 6.71
CA THR A 77 -9.38 -12.51 5.63
C THR A 77 -9.14 -14.01 5.42
N LEU A 78 -7.89 -14.49 5.54
CA LEU A 78 -7.57 -15.91 5.49
C LEU A 78 -8.04 -16.67 6.74
N ARG A 79 -8.05 -16.01 7.91
CA ARG A 79 -8.55 -16.59 9.16
C ARG A 79 -10.07 -16.70 9.20
N LYS A 80 -10.80 -15.76 8.61
CA LYS A 80 -12.24 -15.89 8.43
C LYS A 80 -12.50 -16.71 7.16
N LYS A 81 -12.74 -18.03 7.32
CA LYS A 81 -13.38 -18.83 6.26
C LYS A 81 -14.56 -18.01 5.72
N PRO A 82 -14.71 -17.83 4.40
CA PRO A 82 -15.84 -17.11 3.86
C PRO A 82 -17.09 -17.86 4.33
N GLU A 83 -17.85 -17.25 5.24
CA GLU A 83 -19.22 -17.65 5.48
C GLU A 83 -19.87 -17.59 4.11
N ALA A 84 -20.31 -18.76 3.63
CA ALA A 84 -21.06 -18.84 2.40
C ALA A 84 -22.18 -17.81 2.54
N THR A 85 -22.22 -16.85 1.60
CA THR A 85 -23.36 -15.95 1.48
C THR A 85 -24.55 -16.85 1.26
N ILE A 86 -25.33 -17.10 2.33
CA ILE A 86 -26.61 -17.77 2.22
C ILE A 86 -27.44 -16.81 1.39
N SER A 87 -27.53 -17.10 0.09
CA SER A 87 -28.54 -16.53 -0.77
C SER A 87 -29.86 -17.00 -0.17
N ASN A 88 -30.50 -16.15 0.64
CA ASN A 88 -31.90 -16.30 1.01
C ASN A 88 -32.73 -15.98 -0.24
N GLU A 89 -32.54 -16.76 -1.30
CA GLU A 89 -33.43 -16.75 -2.45
C GLU A 89 -34.54 -17.74 -2.09
N PRO A 90 -35.80 -17.29 -1.91
CA PRO A 90 -36.91 -18.17 -1.67
C PRO A 90 -37.04 -19.10 -2.88
N VAL A 91 -36.71 -20.38 -2.69
CA VAL A 91 -37.01 -21.42 -3.69
C VAL A 91 -38.54 -21.40 -3.91
N PRO A 92 -39.04 -21.16 -5.14
CA PRO A 92 -40.47 -21.27 -5.37
C PRO A 92 -40.88 -22.71 -5.06
N PRO A 93 -41.98 -22.93 -4.31
CA PRO A 93 -42.43 -24.28 -4.01
C PRO A 93 -42.71 -25.00 -5.31
N ALA A 94 -42.16 -26.20 -5.45
CA ALA A 94 -42.39 -27.04 -6.61
C ALA A 94 -43.89 -27.37 -6.71
N SER A 95 -44.54 -26.87 -7.76
CA SER A 95 -45.81 -27.35 -8.31
C SER A 95 -45.88 -26.96 -9.78
#